data_AF-A0A5B0GJJ6-F1
#
_entry.id   AF-A0A5B0GJJ6-F1
#
_cell.length_a   1.000
_cell.length_b   1.000
_cell.length_c   1.000
_cell.angle_alpha   90.00
_cell.angle_beta   90.00
_cell.angle_gamma   90.00
#
_symmetry.space_group_name_H-M   'P 1'
#
loop_
_entity.id
_entity.type
_entity.pdbx_description
1 polymer ?
#
loop_
_entity_poly.entity_id
_entity_poly.type
_entity_poly.pdbx_seq_one_letter_code
_entity_poly.pdbx_strand_id
1 'polypeptide(L)' 'MNVNMVKTEIGQLEKALNALVCRPRLIRRDYWISQIECLLARPGLSAQDRQRLRALLNLLGTPVAECSVSLQQ' A
#
# COMPACT_ATOMS: atom_id res chain seq x y z
N MET A 1 28.90 19.24 -11.00
CA MET A 1 27.59 19.12 -10.34
C MET A 1 27.45 20.25 -9.32
N ASN A 2 26.34 20.98 -9.35
CA ASN A 2 26.10 22.10 -8.44
C ASN A 2 25.75 21.54 -7.05
N VAL A 3 26.54 21.88 -6.02
CA VAL A 3 26.39 21.39 -4.64
C VAL A 3 24.98 21.66 -4.07
N ASN A 4 24.31 22.71 -4.54
CA ASN A 4 22.94 23.04 -4.14
C ASN A 4 21.89 22.09 -4.73
N MET A 5 22.16 21.52 -5.91
CA MET A 5 21.29 20.54 -6.56
C MET A 5 21.33 19.20 -5.80
N VAL A 6 22.54 18.76 -5.44
CA VAL A 6 22.75 17.53 -4.66
C VAL A 6 22.06 17.61 -3.28
N LYS A 7 22.15 18.76 -2.59
CA LYS A 7 21.43 18.97 -1.31
C LYS A 7 19.91 18.89 -1.47
N THR A 8 19.38 19.37 -2.59
CA THR A 8 17.93 19.33 -2.87
C THR A 8 17.48 17.90 -3.14
N GLU A 9 18.23 17.13 -3.93
CA GLU A 9 17.96 15.72 -4.21
C GLU A 9 18.00 14.87 -2.93
N ILE A 10 19.00 15.08 -2.07
CA ILE A 10 19.09 14.41 -0.76
C ILE A 10 17.87 14.75 0.10
N GLY A 11 17.49 16.02 0.20
CA GLY A 11 16.32 16.42 0.99
C GLY A 11 14.98 15.89 0.46
N GLN A 12 14.85 15.67 -0.85
CA GLN A 12 13.68 15.00 -1.41
C GLN A 12 13.66 13.51 -1.10
N LEU A 13 14.82 12.85 -1.18
CA LEU A 13 14.96 11.44 -0.85
C LEU A 13 14.64 11.17 0.63
N GLU A 14 15.11 12.02 1.53
CA GLU A 14 14.79 11.94 2.97
C GLU A 14 13.27 12.05 3.22
N LYS A 15 12.60 13.00 2.57
CA LYS A 15 11.13 13.16 2.68
C LYS A 15 10.39 11.94 2.15
N ALA A 16 10.82 11.40 1.01
CA ALA A 16 10.24 10.21 0.42
C ALA A 16 10.43 9.01 1.36
N LEU A 17 11.65 8.74 1.82
CA LEU A 17 11.95 7.66 2.76
C LEU A 17 11.17 7.79 4.07
N ASN A 18 11.05 8.99 4.62
CA ASN A 18 10.28 9.22 5.84
C ASN A 18 8.78 8.93 5.61
N ALA A 19 8.22 9.33 4.47
CA ALA A 19 6.86 8.95 4.09
C ALA A 19 6.71 7.43 3.91
N LEU A 20 7.72 6.76 3.33
CA LEU A 20 7.73 5.31 3.14
C LEU A 20 7.77 4.55 4.47
N VAL A 21 8.59 5.03 5.42
CA VAL A 21 8.76 4.44 6.76
C VAL A 21 7.57 4.73 7.68
N CYS A 22 6.98 5.92 7.61
CA CYS A 22 5.81 6.29 8.41
C CYS A 22 4.50 5.70 7.86
N ARG A 23 4.44 5.40 6.56
CA ARG A 23 3.26 4.79 5.92
C ARG A 23 3.58 3.48 5.20
N PRO A 24 4.20 2.50 5.88
CA PRO A 24 4.68 1.27 5.25
C PRO A 24 3.53 0.43 4.69
N ARG A 25 2.31 0.64 5.22
CA ARG A 25 1.10 -0.02 4.74
C ARG A 25 0.62 0.50 3.39
N LEU A 26 0.87 1.76 3.02
CA LEU A 26 0.43 2.32 1.73
C LEU A 26 1.24 1.77 0.55
N ILE A 27 2.58 1.72 0.68
CA ILE A 27 3.44 1.16 -0.38
C ILE A 27 3.25 -0.35 -0.50
N ARG A 28 3.05 -1.03 0.63
CA ARG A 28 2.74 -2.46 0.61
C ARG A 28 1.33 -2.74 0.08
N ARG A 29 0.37 -1.83 0.28
CA ARG A 29 -1.02 -1.99 -0.20
C ARG A 29 -1.06 -2.02 -1.73
N ASP A 30 -0.46 -1.05 -2.41
CA ASP A 30 -0.46 -1.02 -3.88
C ASP A 30 0.28 -2.21 -4.49
N TYR A 31 1.39 -2.63 -3.85
CA TYR A 31 2.09 -3.85 -4.20
C TYR A 31 1.19 -5.09 -4.09
N TRP A 32 0.53 -5.28 -2.94
CA TRP A 32 -0.33 -6.46 -2.73
C TRP A 32 -1.59 -6.44 -3.60
N ILE A 33 -2.17 -5.27 -3.88
CA ILE A 33 -3.25 -5.10 -4.87
C ILE A 33 -2.79 -5.64 -6.23
N SER A 34 -1.65 -5.15 -6.72
CA SER A 34 -1.10 -5.57 -8.01
C SER A 34 -0.82 -7.08 -8.07
N GLN A 35 -0.30 -7.67 -6.99
CA GLN A 35 -0.06 -9.11 -6.91
C GLN A 35 -1.37 -9.93 -6.97
N ILE A 36 -2.42 -9.49 -6.26
CA ILE A 36 -3.72 -10.17 -6.25
C ILE A 36 -4.39 -10.08 -7.62
N GLU A 37 -4.32 -8.94 -8.30
CA GLU A 37 -4.83 -8.76 -9.67
C GLU A 37 -4.12 -9.68 -10.67
N CYS A 38 -2.79 -9.77 -10.59
CA CYS A 38 -1.99 -10.71 -11.39
C CYS A 38 -2.41 -12.17 -11.15
N LEU A 39 -2.74 -12.55 -9.92
CA LEU A 39 -3.25 -13.90 -9.62
C LEU A 39 -4.64 -14.09 -10.23
N LEU A 40 -5.55 -13.12 -10.09
CA LEU A 40 -6.91 -13.19 -10.65
C LEU A 40 -6.94 -13.30 -12.17
N ALA A 41 -5.93 -12.75 -12.86
CA ALA A 41 -5.75 -12.87 -14.29
C ALA A 41 -5.34 -14.29 -14.75
N ARG A 42 -4.84 -15.15 -13.84
CA ARG A 42 -4.41 -16.51 -14.21
C ARG A 42 -5.61 -17.38 -14.61
N PRO A 43 -5.49 -18.13 -15.73
CA PRO A 43 -6.44 -19.19 -16.05
C PRO A 43 -6.29 -20.35 -15.06
N GLY A 44 -7.35 -21.13 -14.86
CA GLY A 44 -7.32 -22.33 -14.02
C GLY A 44 -7.58 -22.13 -12.53
N LEU A 45 -7.84 -20.90 -12.06
CA LEU A 45 -8.31 -20.66 -10.70
C LEU A 45 -9.72 -21.21 -10.48
N SER A 46 -9.93 -21.92 -9.37
CA SER A 46 -11.26 -22.33 -8.93
C SER A 46 -12.13 -21.11 -8.61
N ALA A 47 -13.45 -21.27 -8.66
CA ALA A 47 -14.40 -20.22 -8.26
C ALA A 47 -14.17 -19.79 -6.81
N GLN A 48 -13.86 -20.74 -5.92
CA GLN A 48 -13.57 -20.48 -4.51
C GLN A 48 -12.30 -19.64 -4.33
N ASP A 49 -11.21 -19.95 -5.03
CA ASP A 49 -9.95 -19.21 -4.90
C ASP A 49 -10.08 -17.80 -5.48
N ARG A 50 -10.83 -17.65 -6.58
CA ARG A 50 -11.18 -16.33 -7.11
C ARG A 50 -11.97 -15.51 -6.08
N GLN A 51 -12.91 -16.11 -5.37
CA GLN A 51 -13.67 -15.44 -4.31
C GLN A 51 -12.78 -15.02 -3.13
N ARG A 52 -11.87 -15.90 -2.70
CA ARG A 52 -10.89 -15.59 -1.64
C ARG A 52 -9.99 -14.41 -2.03
N LEU A 53 -9.46 -14.40 -3.26
CA LEU A 53 -8.63 -13.31 -3.78
C LEU A 53 -9.38 -11.97 -3.82
N ARG A 54 -10.67 -11.99 -4.20
CA ARG A 54 -11.52 -10.78 -4.21
C ARG A 54 -11.82 -10.28 -2.79
N ALA A 55 -12.01 -11.17 -1.82
CA ALA A 55 -12.16 -10.78 -0.43
C ALA A 55 -10.88 -10.10 0.12
N LEU A 56 -9.70 -10.61 -0.24
CA LEU A 56 -8.41 -10.00 0.11
C LEU A 56 -8.24 -8.62 -0.54
N LEU A 57 -8.64 -8.47 -1.80
CA LEU A 57 -8.63 -7.18 -2.49
C LEU A 57 -9.55 -6.16 -1.80
N ASN A 58 -10.75 -6.58 -1.37
CA ASN A 58 -11.66 -5.74 -0.61
C ASN A 58 -11.06 -5.30 0.73
N LEU A 59 -10.41 -6.20 1.47
CA LEU A 59 -9.71 -5.86 2.72
C LEU A 59 -8.59 -4.84 2.52
N LEU A 60 -7.93 -4.89 1.37
CA LEU A 60 -6.96 -3.89 0.97
C LEU A 60 -7.64 -2.61 0.48
N GLY A 61 -8.87 -2.65 -0.04
CA GLY A 61 -9.63 -1.52 -0.57
C GLY A 61 -10.34 -0.70 0.50
N THR A 62 -10.81 -1.31 1.58
CA THR A 62 -11.44 -0.60 2.70
C THR A 62 -10.37 0.33 3.31
N PRO A 63 -10.58 1.65 3.37
CA PRO A 63 -9.87 2.43 4.35
C PRO A 63 -10.23 1.78 5.68
N VAL A 64 -9.23 1.35 6.44
CA VAL A 64 -9.44 1.05 7.87
C VAL A 64 -10.06 2.34 8.38
N ALA A 65 -11.38 2.33 8.60
CA ALA A 65 -12.06 3.38 9.32
C ALA A 65 -11.18 3.57 10.54
N GLU A 66 -10.61 4.77 10.66
CA GLU A 66 -9.79 5.13 11.78
C GLU A 66 -10.48 4.55 13.00
N CYS A 67 -9.77 3.70 13.74
CA CYS A 67 -10.23 3.24 15.02
C CYS A 67 -10.35 4.51 15.84
N SER A 68 -11.52 5.15 15.75
CA SER A 68 -11.93 6.25 16.58
C SER A 68 -12.01 5.61 17.95
N VAL A 69 -10.88 5.70 18.65
CA VAL A 69 -10.83 5.51 20.09
C VAL A 69 -11.73 6.61 20.62
N SER A 70 -13.01 6.29 20.75
CA SER A 70 -13.94 7.04 21.57
C SER A 70 -13.47 6.83 23.00
N LEU A 71 -12.49 7.65 23.41
CA LEU A 71 -12.28 7.97 24.82
C LEU A 71 -13.53 8.76 25.24
N GLN A 72 -14.58 8.03 25.61
CA GLN A 72 -15.68 8.62 26.37
C GLN A 72 -15.13 8.89 27.77
N GLN A 73 -15.20 10.18 28.12
CA GLN A 73 -14.87 10.78 29.41
C GLN A 73 -15.80 10.29 30.52
#